data_AF-A0A366EK08-F1
#
_entry.id   AF-A0A366EK08-F1
#
_cell.length_a   1.000
_cell.length_b   1.000
_cell.length_c   1.000
_cell.angle_alpha   90.00
_cell.angle_beta   90.00
_cell.angle_gamma   90.00
#
_symmetry.space_group_name_H-M   'P 1'
#
loop_
_entity.id
_entity.type
_entity.pdbx_description
1 polymer ?
#
loop_
_entity_poly.entity_id
_entity_poly.type
_entity_poly.pdbx_seq_one_letter_code
_entity_poly.pdbx_strand_id
1 'polypeptide(L)' 'MSGYYMKEIWTPLKLVGVKIFKTEENRIFMKFLKKPRKRIF' A
#
# COMPACT_ATOMS: atom_id res chain seq x y z
N MET A 1 -7.13 -10.39 17.35
CA MET A 1 -6.29 -9.39 16.65
C MET A 1 -7.00 -9.01 15.37
N SER A 2 -7.55 -7.78 15.27
CA SER A 2 -8.15 -7.29 14.03
C SER A 2 -7.03 -7.13 12.99
N GLY A 3 -6.76 -8.23 12.28
CA GLY A 3 -5.78 -8.28 11.22
C GLY A 3 -6.36 -7.54 10.04
N TYR A 4 -6.10 -6.24 9.95
CA TYR A 4 -6.38 -5.47 8.75
C TYR A 4 -5.72 -6.19 7.57
N TYR A 5 -6.51 -6.88 6.75
CA TYR A 5 -6.05 -7.55 5.55
C TYR A 5 -5.62 -6.47 4.56
N MET A 6 -4.34 -6.09 4.62
CA MET A 6 -3.68 -5.28 3.61
C MET A 6 -3.26 -6.18 2.46
N LYS A 7 -3.93 -6.04 1.32
CA LYS A 7 -3.50 -6.66 0.07
C LYS A 7 -2.56 -5.70 -0.67
N GLU A 8 -1.38 -6.18 -1.02
CA GLU A 8 -0.48 -5.46 -1.92
C GLU A 8 -1.03 -5.56 -3.35
N ILE A 9 -1.16 -4.42 -4.03
CA ILE A 9 -1.56 -4.36 -5.43
C ILE A 9 -0.28 -4.34 -6.26
N TRP A 10 -0.12 -5.32 -7.14
CA TRP A 10 0.96 -5.28 -8.12
C TRP A 10 0.63 -4.23 -9.18
N THR A 11 1.49 -3.22 -9.27
CA THR A 11 1.37 -2.15 -10.27
C THR A 11 2.71 -1.98 -10.98
N PRO A 12 2.74 -1.49 -12.22
CA PRO A 12 4.01 -1.17 -12.89
C PRO A 12 4.84 -0.14 -12.10
N LEU A 13 4.18 0.69 -11.29
CA LEU A 13 4.83 1.63 -10.37
C LEU A 13 5.72 0.92 -9.32
N LYS A 14 5.50 -0.38 -9.08
CA LYS A 14 6.37 -1.21 -8.22
C LYS A 14 7.79 -1.31 -8.75
N LEU A 15 7.97 -1.28 -10.07
CA LEU A 15 9.30 -1.31 -10.71
C LEU A 15 10.09 -0.03 -10.42
N VAL A 16 9.40 1.11 -10.36
CA VAL A 16 9.99 2.41 -9.98
C VAL A 16 9.95 2.66 -8.45
N GLY A 17 9.65 1.63 -7.66
CA GLY A 17 9.75 1.65 -6.20
C GLY A 17 8.49 2.13 -5.46
N VAL A 18 7.35 2.27 -6.13
CA VAL A 18 6.06 2.59 -5.49
C VAL A 18 5.27 1.32 -5.23
N LYS A 19 4.99 1.03 -3.96
CA LYS A 19 4.12 -0.08 -3.56
C LYS A 19 2.80 0.47 -3.08
N ILE A 20 1.70 -0.07 -3.61
CA ILE A 20 0.34 0.30 -3.23
C ILE A 20 -0.27 -0.85 -2.44
N PHE A 21 -0.89 -0.54 -1.32
CA PHE A 21 -1.59 -1.48 -0.46
C PHE A 21 -3.02 -1.01 -0.31
N LYS A 22 -3.97 -1.93 -0.40
CA LYS A 22 -5.39 -1.68 -0.17
C LYS A 22 -5.86 -2.50 1.01
N THR A 23 -6.61 -1.88 1.91
CA THR A 23 -7.30 -2.59 3.00
C THR A 23 -8.74 -2.91 2.61
N GLU A 24 -9.37 -3.83 3.32
CA GLU A 24 -10.80 -4.14 3.15
C GLU A 24 -11.71 -2.93 3.44
N GLU A 25 -11.31 -2.04 4.35
CA GLU A 25 -12.01 -0.77 4.64
C GLU A 25 -11.82 0.31 3.55
N ASN A 26 -11.46 -0.09 2.32
CA ASN A 26 -11.18 0.78 1.17
C ASN A 26 -10.06 1.83 1.40
N ARG A 27 -9.29 1.75 2.48
CA ARG A 27 -8.13 2.63 2.71
C ARG A 27 -6.98 2.24 1.80
N ILE A 28 -6.31 3.24 1.26
CA ILE A 28 -5.19 3.06 0.34
C ILE A 28 -3.93 3.60 0.99
N PHE A 29 -2.90 2.75 1.03
CA PHE A 29 -1.59 3.09 1.52
C PHE A 29 -0.58 3.00 0.38
N MET A 30 0.35 3.93 0.36
CA MET A 30 1.43 3.95 -0.60
C MET A 30 2.76 4.05 0.10
N LYS A 31 3.70 3.23 -0.37
CA LYS A 31 5.08 3.21 0.10
C LYS A 31 6.00 3.51 -1.06
N PHE A 32 6.81 4.54 -0.92
CA PHE A 32 7.86 4.87 -1.87
C PHE A 32 9.21 4.41 -1.35
N LEU A 33 9.80 3.39 -1.97
CA LEU A 33 11.15 2.91 -1.68
C LEU A 33 11.37 2.71 -0.16
N LYS A 34 12.29 3.49 0.42
CA LYS A 34 12.66 3.47 1.84
C LYS A 34 11.79 4.37 2.72
N LYS A 35 10.87 5.16 2.15
CA LYS A 35 9.97 6.02 2.93
C LYS A 35 8.92 5.19 3.68
N PRO A 36 8.48 5.64 4.87
CA PRO A 36 7.38 5.00 5.59
C PRO A 36 6.10 5.03 4.76
N ARG A 37 5.22 4.05 4.99
CA ARG A 37 3.92 3.95 4.30
C ARG A 37 3.09 5.17 4.67
N LYS A 38 2.52 5.85 3.67
CA LYS A 38 1.58 6.94 3.88
C LYS A 38 0.17 6.50 3.50
N ARG A 39 -0.82 6.85 4.32
CA ARG A 39 -2.23 6.76 3.96
C ARG A 39 -2.54 7.88 2.97
N ILE A 40 -3.14 7.54 1.83
CA ILE A 40 -3.54 8.54 0.82
C ILE A 40 -5.04 8.83 0.97
N PHE A 41 -5.84 7.79 1.15
CA PHE A 41 -7.30 7.84 1.32
C PHE A 41 -7.70 6.87 2.44
#